data_AF-A0A7V6IUB6-F1
#
_entry.id   AF-A0A7V6IUB6-F1
#
_cell.length_a   1.000
_cell.length_b   1.000
_cell.length_c   1.000
_cell.angle_alpha   90.00
_cell.angle_beta   90.00
_cell.angle_gamma   90.00
#
_symmetry.space_group_name_H-M   'P 1'
#
loop_
_entity.id
_entity.type
_entity.pdbx_description
1 polymer ?
#
loop_
_entity_poly.entity_id
_entity_poly.type
_entity_poly.pdbx_seq_one_letter_code
_entity_poly.pdbx_strand_id
1 'polypeptide(L)'
;AFDDIKQKEILKSLVISETIVQKIFEEEKNGSLHIPLNYVEDSESLDREKWYNKYNDEVLVERNEIANLLEAARLLLGDDATFANMTFDLSAAFDEVKQDTILKSYVISETIVQKVFEEANLNGILEIPSTNYLNALEDGDRSKWFNQYNEGELVKRNEIANLLNAAKVITNGGNFANINFEIDVLFDKTKQTTVLKSYVFSETIVKKIIEEDANVINVPLNDLQGRSMSNSDDRSPWYNVYQWNTTNKEYELIKQGEIARMLDAVDAILDEGGTFATMDFGLEKIFDDDIQEIVLRSLVLSETIVAKILDNKDAIHSVPDVDLKNRSLVDDENREAWYNQYDDENNLIELNELGKFLKGIKLILGGKDYTDLGEIVIDDILALELNVNHDEDFNLISSDFATILDSVVLEHIIAPLAAEIADNIEGLNEPDDGYKWYKKEIITDYDPDTFDEQSYDLQSFLESLYIMSQAGINYNDLGSTNLKELTDDTIEDFAKAMVVSRVFKESIASIFNNIIGYEFFNQADYSDPKTRKEAYNILVAQINVIKMIL
;
A
#
# COMPACT_ATOMS: atom_id res chain seq x y z
N ALA A 1 -29.25 4.13 44.88
CA ALA A 1 -27.78 4.11 44.97
C ALA A 1 -27.28 4.71 46.28
N PHE A 2 -26.15 4.23 46.81
CA PHE A 2 -25.47 4.87 47.94
C PHE A 2 -24.54 5.96 47.40
N ASP A 3 -24.49 7.12 48.06
CA ASP A 3 -23.39 8.06 47.85
C ASP A 3 -22.06 7.44 48.30
N ASP A 4 -20.94 7.94 47.78
CA ASP A 4 -19.60 7.38 48.02
C ASP A 4 -19.26 7.24 49.52
N ILE A 5 -19.79 8.12 50.36
CA ILE A 5 -19.58 8.10 51.81
C ILE A 5 -20.33 6.92 52.44
N LYS A 6 -21.62 6.76 52.10
CA LYS A 6 -22.42 5.63 52.60
C LYS A 6 -21.90 4.30 52.11
N GLN A 7 -21.45 4.22 50.85
CA GLN A 7 -20.86 2.98 50.33
C GLN A 7 -19.63 2.58 51.15
N LYS A 8 -18.71 3.52 51.42
CA LYS A 8 -17.54 3.27 52.27
C LYS A 8 -17.92 2.77 53.65
N GLU A 9 -18.87 3.43 54.31
CA GLU A 9 -19.30 3.02 55.66
C GLU A 9 -19.96 1.64 55.68
N ILE A 10 -20.77 1.30 54.67
CA ILE A 10 -21.42 -0.01 54.57
C ILE A 10 -20.38 -1.11 54.33
N LEU A 11 -19.43 -0.87 53.42
CA LEU A 11 -18.39 -1.83 53.06
C LEU A 11 -17.31 -2.03 54.14
N LYS A 12 -17.33 -1.25 55.23
CA LYS A 12 -16.54 -1.57 56.45
C LYS A 12 -17.06 -2.82 57.16
N SER A 13 -18.35 -3.14 57.01
CA SER A 13 -18.93 -4.33 57.64
C SER A 13 -18.61 -5.58 56.83
N LEU A 14 -17.72 -6.43 57.35
CA LEU A 14 -17.34 -7.68 56.70
C LEU A 14 -18.57 -8.58 56.42
N VAL A 15 -19.56 -8.59 57.31
CA VAL A 15 -20.80 -9.38 57.12
C VAL A 15 -21.59 -8.88 55.92
N ILE A 16 -21.72 -7.55 55.76
CA ILE A 16 -22.44 -6.98 54.61
C ILE A 16 -21.65 -7.22 53.33
N SER A 17 -20.33 -6.96 53.35
CA SER A 17 -19.45 -7.19 52.20
C SER A 17 -19.51 -8.65 51.74
N GLU A 18 -19.39 -9.62 52.65
CA GLU A 18 -19.50 -11.04 52.33
C GLU A 18 -20.91 -11.41 51.80
N THR A 19 -21.96 -10.81 52.33
CA THR A 19 -23.32 -11.03 51.81
C THR A 19 -23.43 -10.55 50.36
N ILE A 20 -22.81 -9.42 50.01
CA ILE A 20 -22.79 -8.90 48.63
C ILE A 20 -21.99 -9.85 47.73
N VAL A 21 -20.82 -10.32 48.16
CA VAL A 21 -19.99 -11.28 47.40
C VAL A 21 -20.75 -12.58 47.14
N GLN A 22 -21.45 -13.13 48.13
CA GLN A 22 -22.28 -14.32 47.94
C GLN A 22 -23.39 -14.09 46.90
N LYS A 23 -24.00 -12.89 46.87
CA LYS A 23 -24.94 -12.53 45.81
C LYS A 23 -24.30 -12.44 44.44
N ILE A 24 -23.08 -11.93 44.33
CA ILE A 24 -22.34 -11.91 43.06
C ILE A 24 -22.08 -13.34 42.55
N PHE A 25 -21.69 -14.27 43.42
CA PHE A 25 -21.55 -15.69 43.06
C PHE A 25 -22.88 -16.36 42.67
N GLU A 26 -24.01 -15.95 43.26
CA GLU A 26 -25.33 -16.40 42.80
C GLU A 26 -25.63 -15.89 41.38
N GLU A 27 -25.32 -14.64 41.07
CA GLU A 27 -25.54 -14.06 39.74
C GLU A 27 -24.60 -14.63 38.67
N GLU A 28 -23.37 -15.00 39.05
CA GLU A 28 -22.45 -15.74 38.18
C GLU A 28 -23.05 -17.09 37.77
N LYS A 29 -23.62 -17.84 38.72
CA LYS A 29 -24.29 -19.13 38.42
C LYS A 29 -25.50 -18.96 37.50
N ASN A 30 -26.11 -17.78 37.49
CA ASN A 30 -27.20 -17.43 36.58
C ASN A 30 -26.70 -16.93 35.21
N GLY A 31 -25.38 -16.82 34.99
CA GLY A 31 -24.76 -16.32 33.77
C GLY A 31 -24.92 -14.81 33.55
N SER A 32 -25.32 -14.06 34.58
CA SER A 32 -25.50 -12.60 34.48
C SER A 32 -24.19 -11.83 34.70
N LEU A 33 -23.23 -12.44 35.41
CA LEU A 33 -21.90 -11.92 35.66
C LEU A 33 -20.87 -13.03 35.43
N HIS A 34 -19.63 -12.66 35.18
CA HIS A 34 -18.51 -13.61 35.09
C HIS A 34 -17.37 -13.17 36.01
N ILE A 35 -16.80 -14.12 36.76
CA ILE A 35 -15.78 -13.84 37.77
C ILE A 35 -14.40 -14.31 37.28
N PRO A 36 -13.42 -13.40 37.12
CA PRO A 36 -12.10 -13.78 36.66
C PRO A 36 -11.24 -14.31 37.83
N LEU A 37 -11.15 -15.64 37.96
CA LEU A 37 -10.57 -16.35 39.10
C LEU A 37 -9.10 -16.00 39.45
N ASN A 38 -8.34 -15.42 38.52
CA ASN A 38 -6.98 -14.94 38.81
C ASN A 38 -6.94 -13.56 39.47
N TYR A 39 -7.99 -12.77 39.29
CA TYR A 39 -8.07 -11.37 39.70
C TYR A 39 -8.89 -11.17 40.98
N VAL A 40 -9.74 -12.13 41.32
CA VAL A 40 -10.46 -12.22 42.60
C VAL A 40 -10.59 -13.66 43.05
N GLU A 41 -10.79 -13.89 44.35
CA GLU A 41 -10.91 -15.25 44.88
C GLU A 41 -12.27 -15.89 44.55
N ASP A 42 -12.29 -17.21 44.43
CA ASP A 42 -13.48 -17.98 44.10
C ASP A 42 -14.45 -18.14 45.29
N SER A 43 -15.59 -18.80 45.02
CA SER A 43 -16.62 -19.01 46.04
C SER A 43 -16.22 -19.98 47.16
N GLU A 44 -15.18 -20.80 46.95
CA GLU A 44 -14.68 -21.77 47.92
C GLU A 44 -13.56 -21.20 48.79
N SER A 45 -12.96 -20.09 48.39
CA SER A 45 -11.88 -19.45 49.12
C SER A 45 -12.34 -18.96 50.49
N LEU A 46 -11.57 -19.35 51.51
CA LEU A 46 -11.71 -18.89 52.89
C LEU A 46 -11.13 -17.49 53.10
N ASP A 47 -10.31 -17.02 52.16
CA ASP A 47 -9.69 -15.71 52.15
C ASP A 47 -10.17 -14.93 50.91
N ARG A 48 -10.75 -13.76 51.12
CA ARG A 48 -11.40 -12.94 50.08
C ARG A 48 -10.87 -11.50 50.09
N GLU A 49 -9.60 -11.35 50.43
CA GLU A 49 -8.94 -10.05 50.53
C GLU A 49 -9.02 -9.21 49.24
N LYS A 50 -9.02 -9.81 48.05
CA LYS A 50 -9.18 -9.06 46.78
C LYS A 50 -10.60 -8.56 46.55
N TRP A 51 -11.60 -9.09 47.26
CA TRP A 51 -12.96 -8.56 47.25
C TRP A 51 -13.13 -7.34 48.16
N TYR A 52 -12.54 -7.39 49.37
CA TYR A 52 -12.86 -6.43 50.44
C TYR A 52 -11.97 -5.20 50.46
N ASN A 53 -12.56 -4.02 50.63
CA ASN A 53 -11.81 -2.78 50.88
C ASN A 53 -10.86 -2.94 52.07
N LYS A 54 -9.66 -2.36 51.98
CA LYS A 54 -8.72 -2.31 53.09
C LYS A 54 -8.86 -0.99 53.85
N TYR A 55 -8.85 -1.09 55.16
CA TYR A 55 -8.94 0.05 56.08
C TYR A 55 -7.75 0.03 57.04
N ASN A 56 -7.20 1.21 57.30
CA ASN A 56 -6.32 1.44 58.43
C ASN A 56 -7.13 2.22 59.48
N ASP A 57 -7.48 1.56 60.57
CA ASP A 57 -8.52 1.99 61.51
C ASP A 57 -9.86 2.26 60.80
N GLU A 58 -10.35 3.51 60.81
CA GLU A 58 -11.59 3.93 60.15
C GLU A 58 -11.37 4.56 58.77
N VAL A 59 -10.10 4.64 58.32
CA VAL A 59 -9.72 5.30 57.07
C VAL A 59 -9.56 4.26 55.96
N LEU A 60 -10.30 4.43 54.88
CA LEU A 60 -10.15 3.62 53.67
C LEU A 60 -8.77 3.87 53.06
N VAL A 61 -7.97 2.81 52.95
CA VAL A 61 -6.64 2.87 52.32
C VAL A 61 -6.63 2.29 50.90
N GLU A 62 -7.53 1.35 50.60
CA GLU A 62 -7.59 0.70 49.29
C GLU A 62 -9.03 0.28 48.96
N ARG A 63 -9.49 0.61 47.74
CA ARG A 63 -10.73 0.06 47.18
C ARG A 63 -10.42 -1.23 46.43
N ASN A 64 -11.19 -2.27 46.73
CA ASN A 64 -11.07 -3.57 46.09
C ASN A 64 -12.33 -3.90 45.29
N GLU A 65 -12.45 -5.14 44.79
CA GLU A 65 -13.40 -5.47 43.71
C GLU A 65 -14.85 -5.13 44.04
N ILE A 66 -15.35 -5.36 45.26
CA ILE A 66 -16.76 -5.07 45.58
C ILE A 66 -17.06 -3.58 45.39
N ALA A 67 -16.16 -2.69 45.83
CA ALA A 67 -16.38 -1.25 45.68
C ALA A 67 -16.34 -0.83 44.21
N ASN A 68 -15.41 -1.38 43.43
CA ASN A 68 -15.28 -1.10 42.00
C ASN A 68 -16.49 -1.62 41.22
N LEU A 69 -16.94 -2.86 41.49
CA LEU A 69 -18.10 -3.49 40.87
C LEU A 69 -19.38 -2.72 41.15
N LEU A 70 -19.63 -2.33 42.40
CA LEU A 70 -20.81 -1.56 42.77
C LEU A 70 -20.84 -0.18 42.09
N GLU A 71 -19.67 0.47 41.96
CA GLU A 71 -19.58 1.75 41.26
C GLU A 71 -19.77 1.58 39.74
N ALA A 72 -19.17 0.56 39.14
CA ALA A 72 -19.36 0.21 37.74
C ALA A 72 -20.83 -0.11 37.43
N ALA A 73 -21.48 -0.93 38.27
CA ALA A 73 -22.90 -1.28 38.14
C ALA A 73 -23.81 -0.05 38.24
N ARG A 74 -23.51 0.88 39.16
CA ARG A 74 -24.24 2.15 39.29
C ARG A 74 -24.16 2.97 38.00
N LEU A 75 -22.99 3.03 37.37
CA LEU A 75 -22.77 3.78 36.12
C LEU A 75 -23.45 3.12 34.92
N LEU A 76 -23.45 1.79 34.85
CA LEU A 76 -24.04 1.03 33.75
C LEU A 76 -25.56 0.98 33.81
N LEU A 77 -26.15 0.95 35.01
CA LEU A 77 -27.57 0.63 35.19
C LEU A 77 -28.41 1.76 35.78
N GLY A 78 -27.77 2.79 36.34
CA GLY A 78 -28.43 3.86 37.07
C GLY A 78 -28.74 3.51 38.53
N ASP A 79 -29.35 4.47 39.24
CA ASP A 79 -29.38 4.45 40.71
C ASP A 79 -30.35 3.42 41.33
N ASP A 80 -31.30 2.90 40.56
CA ASP A 80 -32.38 2.01 41.04
C ASP A 80 -32.31 0.57 40.48
N ALA A 81 -31.23 0.23 39.78
CA ALA A 81 -31.10 -1.06 39.13
C ALA A 81 -30.60 -2.17 40.06
N THR A 82 -30.93 -3.41 39.67
CA THR A 82 -30.53 -4.65 40.35
C THR A 82 -29.65 -5.50 39.45
N PHE A 83 -28.82 -6.37 40.03
CA PHE A 83 -28.02 -7.33 39.26
C PHE A 83 -28.86 -8.41 38.56
N ALA A 84 -30.06 -8.70 39.05
CA ALA A 84 -30.94 -9.70 38.47
C ALA A 84 -31.41 -9.31 37.05
N ASN A 85 -31.21 -10.21 36.08
CA ASN A 85 -31.56 -10.04 34.66
C ASN A 85 -30.93 -8.80 34.00
N MET A 86 -29.70 -8.47 34.39
CA MET A 86 -29.00 -7.30 33.86
C MET A 86 -28.76 -7.42 32.35
N THR A 87 -29.35 -6.52 31.58
CA THR A 87 -28.93 -6.27 30.20
C THR A 87 -27.88 -5.18 30.22
N PHE A 88 -26.61 -5.55 30.01
CA PHE A 88 -25.52 -4.58 29.88
C PHE A 88 -25.75 -3.69 28.66
N ASP A 89 -26.26 -2.49 28.90
CA ASP A 89 -26.17 -1.42 27.92
C ASP A 89 -24.76 -0.82 27.99
N LEU A 90 -23.87 -1.32 27.14
CA LEU A 90 -22.48 -0.86 27.09
C LEU A 90 -22.35 0.58 26.57
N SER A 91 -23.44 1.23 26.12
CA SER A 91 -23.40 2.63 25.72
C SER A 91 -22.95 3.55 26.86
N ALA A 92 -23.25 3.20 28.12
CA ALA A 92 -22.75 3.93 29.28
C ALA A 92 -21.21 3.87 29.42
N ALA A 93 -20.57 2.83 28.88
CA ALA A 93 -19.12 2.66 28.86
C ALA A 93 -18.44 3.32 27.63
N PHE A 94 -19.21 4.01 26.77
CA PHE A 94 -18.67 4.83 25.67
C PHE A 94 -18.31 6.26 26.11
N ASP A 95 -18.78 6.69 27.28
CA ASP A 95 -18.30 7.90 27.94
C ASP A 95 -16.95 7.59 28.58
N GLU A 96 -15.88 8.24 28.14
CA GLU A 96 -14.51 7.91 28.57
C GLU A 96 -14.30 8.08 30.08
N VAL A 97 -14.96 9.05 30.70
CA VAL A 97 -14.84 9.31 32.15
C VAL A 97 -15.50 8.17 32.92
N LYS A 98 -16.67 7.71 32.46
CA LYS A 98 -17.33 6.55 33.05
C LYS A 98 -16.59 5.27 32.74
N GLN A 99 -16.04 5.12 31.54
CA GLN A 99 -15.33 3.93 31.08
C GLN A 99 -14.17 3.59 32.01
N ASP A 100 -13.31 4.55 32.34
CA ASP A 100 -12.18 4.32 33.25
C ASP A 100 -12.62 3.90 34.67
N THR A 101 -13.83 4.27 35.08
CA THR A 101 -14.40 3.84 36.38
C THR A 101 -15.03 2.46 36.28
N ILE A 102 -15.77 2.20 35.19
CA ILE A 102 -16.43 0.92 34.92
C ILE A 102 -15.39 -0.19 34.79
N LEU A 103 -14.33 0.05 34.02
CA LEU A 103 -13.26 -0.92 33.73
C LEU A 103 -12.25 -1.09 34.88
N LYS A 104 -12.49 -0.51 36.07
CA LYS A 104 -11.76 -0.87 37.30
C LYS A 104 -12.29 -2.14 37.95
N SER A 105 -13.53 -2.52 37.65
CA SER A 105 -14.09 -3.78 38.10
C SER A 105 -13.64 -4.91 37.17
N TYR A 106 -12.95 -5.90 37.74
CA TYR A 106 -12.55 -7.09 37.01
C TYR A 106 -13.76 -7.96 36.65
N VAL A 107 -14.79 -8.02 37.51
CA VAL A 107 -16.02 -8.77 37.22
C VAL A 107 -16.75 -8.17 36.01
N ILE A 108 -16.88 -6.84 35.95
CA ILE A 108 -17.50 -6.18 34.79
C ILE A 108 -16.64 -6.35 33.53
N SER A 109 -15.32 -6.21 33.66
CA SER A 109 -14.39 -6.40 32.55
C SER A 109 -14.46 -7.82 31.98
N GLU A 110 -14.45 -8.86 32.83
CA GLU A 110 -14.62 -10.26 32.39
C GLU A 110 -15.99 -10.49 31.77
N THR A 111 -17.05 -9.90 32.34
CA THR A 111 -18.39 -10.01 31.77
C THR A 111 -18.46 -9.38 30.37
N ILE A 112 -17.75 -8.28 30.12
CA ILE A 112 -17.63 -7.71 28.78
C ILE A 112 -16.86 -8.65 27.84
N VAL A 113 -15.73 -9.21 28.27
CA VAL A 113 -14.94 -10.16 27.46
C VAL A 113 -15.80 -11.34 27.03
N GLN A 114 -16.55 -11.95 27.96
CA GLN A 114 -17.43 -13.09 27.67
C GLN A 114 -18.48 -12.73 26.61
N LYS A 115 -19.08 -11.53 26.71
CA LYS A 115 -20.01 -11.03 25.69
C LYS A 115 -19.36 -10.83 24.32
N VAL A 116 -18.11 -10.35 24.28
CA VAL A 116 -17.38 -10.20 23.02
C VAL A 116 -17.14 -11.56 22.37
N PHE A 117 -16.77 -12.59 23.15
CA PHE A 117 -16.65 -13.96 22.64
C PHE A 117 -18.01 -14.55 22.22
N GLU A 118 -19.09 -14.27 22.95
CA GLU A 118 -20.45 -14.66 22.54
C GLU A 118 -20.82 -14.05 21.19
N GLU A 119 -20.63 -12.74 21.01
CA GLU A 119 -20.93 -12.03 19.76
C GLU A 119 -20.03 -12.49 18.60
N ALA A 120 -18.75 -12.77 18.85
CA ALA A 120 -17.86 -13.35 17.84
C ALA A 120 -18.34 -14.74 17.36
N ASN A 121 -18.86 -15.55 18.27
CA ASN A 121 -19.42 -16.88 17.94
C ASN A 121 -20.81 -16.79 17.27
N LEU A 122 -21.56 -15.71 17.49
CA LEU A 122 -22.87 -15.47 16.89
C LEU A 122 -22.72 -14.91 15.47
N ASN A 123 -22.71 -15.80 14.49
CA ASN A 123 -22.63 -15.50 13.05
C ASN A 123 -21.28 -14.95 12.55
N GLY A 124 -20.22 -14.94 13.37
CA GLY A 124 -18.87 -14.57 12.93
C GLY A 124 -18.70 -13.09 12.60
N ILE A 125 -19.54 -12.23 13.20
CA ILE A 125 -19.59 -10.79 12.94
C ILE A 125 -18.31 -10.08 13.40
N LEU A 126 -17.80 -10.48 14.56
CA LEU A 126 -16.51 -10.08 15.09
C LEU A 126 -15.56 -11.26 15.01
N GLU A 127 -14.29 -10.97 14.70
CA GLU A 127 -13.22 -11.97 14.73
C GLU A 127 -12.31 -11.71 15.93
N ILE A 128 -12.04 -12.76 16.71
CA ILE A 128 -11.08 -12.68 17.82
C ILE A 128 -9.69 -13.01 17.25
N PRO A 129 -8.70 -12.11 17.39
CA PRO A 129 -7.35 -12.38 16.93
C PRO A 129 -6.71 -13.54 17.71
N SER A 130 -5.62 -14.08 17.15
CA SER A 130 -4.86 -15.16 17.78
C SER A 130 -4.34 -14.81 19.19
N THR A 131 -3.90 -15.84 19.91
CA THR A 131 -3.40 -15.68 21.28
C THR A 131 -2.12 -14.84 21.39
N ASN A 132 -1.46 -14.56 20.26
CA ASN A 132 -0.34 -13.63 20.19
C ASN A 132 -0.78 -12.19 20.53
N TYR A 133 -2.02 -11.81 20.21
CA TYR A 133 -2.54 -10.46 20.42
C TYR A 133 -3.47 -10.33 21.62
N LEU A 134 -4.31 -11.33 21.88
CA LEU A 134 -5.26 -11.33 23.01
C LEU A 134 -5.24 -12.65 23.76
N ASN A 135 -5.65 -12.68 25.02
CA ASN A 135 -5.78 -13.95 25.74
C ASN A 135 -7.03 -14.70 25.24
N ALA A 136 -6.96 -16.03 25.11
CA ALA A 136 -8.13 -16.85 24.80
C ALA A 136 -9.10 -16.89 25.99
N LEU A 137 -10.38 -17.17 25.74
CA LEU A 137 -11.39 -17.26 26.80
C LEU A 137 -11.03 -18.28 27.89
N GLU A 138 -10.36 -19.36 27.51
CA GLU A 138 -9.94 -20.42 28.42
C GLU A 138 -8.71 -20.05 29.26
N ASP A 139 -7.97 -18.99 28.87
CA ASP A 139 -6.78 -18.55 29.59
C ASP A 139 -7.19 -17.96 30.94
N GLY A 140 -6.49 -18.31 32.02
CA GLY A 140 -6.71 -17.64 33.30
C GLY A 140 -6.23 -16.17 33.31
N ASP A 141 -5.26 -15.83 32.44
CA ASP A 141 -4.72 -14.48 32.34
C ASP A 141 -5.58 -13.62 31.40
N ARG A 142 -5.84 -12.38 31.81
CA ARG A 142 -6.58 -11.35 31.05
C ARG A 142 -5.77 -10.07 30.90
N SER A 143 -4.46 -10.15 31.09
CA SER A 143 -3.56 -8.99 31.06
C SER A 143 -3.56 -8.24 29.72
N LYS A 144 -3.92 -8.89 28.61
CA LYS A 144 -4.08 -8.25 27.28
C LYS A 144 -5.45 -7.60 27.09
N TRP A 145 -6.46 -8.02 27.85
CA TRP A 145 -7.82 -7.47 27.82
C TRP A 145 -8.01 -6.30 28.79
N PHE A 146 -7.60 -6.47 30.04
CA PHE A 146 -7.95 -5.57 31.15
C PHE A 146 -7.02 -4.37 31.25
N ASN A 147 -7.57 -3.19 31.53
CA ASN A 147 -6.77 -2.01 31.85
C ASN A 147 -5.87 -2.28 33.06
N GLN A 148 -4.71 -1.62 33.08
CA GLN A 148 -3.78 -1.70 34.20
C GLN A 148 -3.89 -0.44 35.06
N TYR A 149 -3.95 -0.63 36.37
CA TYR A 149 -4.03 0.44 37.36
C TYR A 149 -2.90 0.30 38.38
N ASN A 150 -2.35 1.43 38.82
CA ASN A 150 -1.44 1.52 39.95
C ASN A 150 -2.04 2.47 40.99
N GLU A 151 -2.25 1.99 42.21
CA GLU A 151 -2.89 2.77 43.29
C GLU A 151 -4.23 3.41 42.88
N GLY A 152 -4.99 2.72 42.01
CA GLY A 152 -6.27 3.20 41.49
C GLY A 152 -6.18 4.21 40.34
N GLU A 153 -4.97 4.61 39.93
CA GLU A 153 -4.74 5.42 38.74
C GLU A 153 -4.49 4.55 37.52
N LEU A 154 -5.12 4.90 36.39
CA LEU A 154 -4.90 4.24 35.11
C LEU A 154 -3.44 4.43 34.66
N VAL A 155 -2.73 3.32 34.47
CA VAL A 155 -1.36 3.31 33.93
C VAL A 155 -1.28 2.82 32.50
N LYS A 156 -2.27 2.05 32.03
CA LYS A 156 -2.36 1.59 30.64
C LYS A 156 -3.79 1.17 30.27
N ARG A 157 -4.30 1.64 29.13
CA ARG A 157 -5.50 1.08 28.49
C ARG A 157 -5.14 -0.18 27.70
N ASN A 158 -5.98 -1.20 27.75
CA ASN A 158 -5.82 -2.43 26.97
C ASN A 158 -7.07 -2.68 26.11
N GLU A 159 -7.23 -3.89 25.56
CA GLU A 159 -8.18 -4.15 24.48
C GLU A 159 -9.62 -3.75 24.79
N ILE A 160 -10.15 -3.99 26.00
CA ILE A 160 -11.56 -3.67 26.28
C ILE A 160 -11.85 -2.18 26.08
N ALA A 161 -10.96 -1.30 26.54
CA ALA A 161 -11.13 0.14 26.38
C ALA A 161 -11.06 0.53 24.89
N ASN A 162 -10.09 -0.02 24.16
CA ASN A 162 -9.94 0.25 22.73
C ASN A 162 -11.14 -0.27 21.92
N LEU A 163 -11.63 -1.47 22.22
CA LEU A 163 -12.80 -2.09 21.62
C LEU A 163 -14.06 -1.26 21.86
N LEU A 164 -14.29 -0.79 23.09
CA LEU A 164 -15.47 0.05 23.40
C LEU A 164 -15.40 1.39 22.68
N ASN A 165 -14.21 1.99 22.56
CA ASN A 165 -14.01 3.23 21.79
C ASN A 165 -14.26 3.00 20.29
N ALA A 166 -13.74 1.90 19.75
CA ALA A 166 -13.99 1.50 18.37
C ALA A 166 -15.48 1.25 18.12
N ALA A 167 -16.14 0.48 19.00
CA ALA A 167 -17.58 0.19 18.91
C ALA A 167 -18.41 1.46 18.93
N LYS A 168 -18.11 2.42 19.81
CA LYS A 168 -18.77 3.74 19.83
C LYS A 168 -18.70 4.43 18.48
N VAL A 169 -17.53 4.42 17.84
CA VAL A 169 -17.33 5.02 16.51
C VAL A 169 -18.16 4.29 15.46
N ILE A 170 -18.08 2.97 15.45
CA ILE A 170 -18.74 2.10 14.48
C ILE A 170 -20.27 2.17 14.58
N THR A 171 -20.82 2.13 15.80
CA THR A 171 -22.27 2.13 16.04
C THR A 171 -22.87 3.53 16.14
N ASN A 172 -22.04 4.58 16.00
CA ASN A 172 -22.42 5.96 16.31
C ASN A 172 -23.07 6.10 17.70
N GLY A 173 -22.55 5.37 18.69
CA GLY A 173 -23.06 5.31 20.06
C GLY A 173 -24.25 4.36 20.29
N GLY A 174 -24.64 3.55 19.30
CA GLY A 174 -25.62 2.48 19.43
C GLY A 174 -25.13 1.25 20.21
N ASN A 175 -26.03 0.30 20.48
CA ASN A 175 -25.70 -0.91 21.27
C ASN A 175 -24.65 -1.81 20.59
N PHE A 176 -23.90 -2.55 21.40
CA PHE A 176 -22.87 -3.51 21.00
C PHE A 176 -23.43 -4.83 20.45
N ALA A 177 -24.71 -5.16 20.68
CA ALA A 177 -25.30 -6.40 20.19
C ALA A 177 -25.53 -6.38 18.67
N ASN A 178 -25.09 -7.41 17.95
CA ASN A 178 -25.20 -7.55 16.48
C ASN A 178 -24.53 -6.40 15.69
N ILE A 179 -23.34 -5.94 16.09
CA ILE A 179 -22.63 -4.87 15.37
C ILE A 179 -22.28 -5.32 13.95
N ASN A 180 -23.04 -4.91 12.95
CA ASN A 180 -22.58 -4.96 11.57
C ASN A 180 -22.12 -3.56 11.13
N PHE A 181 -20.98 -3.48 10.45
CA PHE A 181 -20.44 -2.21 9.99
C PHE A 181 -19.85 -2.28 8.60
N GLU A 182 -20.03 -1.19 7.88
CA GLU A 182 -19.43 -0.92 6.58
C GLU A 182 -18.02 -0.37 6.79
N ILE A 183 -17.05 -0.84 6.01
CA ILE A 183 -15.65 -0.41 6.11
C ILE A 183 -15.53 1.10 5.82
N ASP A 184 -16.43 1.66 5.03
CA ASP A 184 -16.45 3.06 4.58
C ASP A 184 -16.42 4.08 5.73
N VAL A 185 -16.92 3.70 6.91
CA VAL A 185 -16.85 4.55 8.10
C VAL A 185 -15.41 4.88 8.51
N LEU A 186 -14.43 4.10 8.04
CA LEU A 186 -13.01 4.21 8.33
C LEU A 186 -12.21 5.01 7.30
N PHE A 187 -12.85 5.59 6.29
CA PHE A 187 -12.21 6.58 5.42
C PHE A 187 -12.01 7.92 6.15
N ASP A 188 -12.82 8.20 7.18
CA ASP A 188 -12.51 9.29 8.12
C ASP A 188 -11.27 8.92 8.96
N LYS A 189 -10.18 9.65 8.76
CA LYS A 189 -8.89 9.37 9.43
C LYS A 189 -8.96 9.38 10.96
N THR A 190 -9.83 10.19 11.55
CA THR A 190 -10.02 10.25 13.01
C THR A 190 -10.73 8.99 13.52
N LYS A 191 -11.75 8.54 12.79
CA LYS A 191 -12.45 7.28 13.08
C LYS A 191 -11.54 6.08 12.87
N GLN A 192 -10.82 6.05 11.75
CA GLN A 192 -9.82 5.03 11.42
C GLN A 192 -8.81 4.85 12.57
N THR A 193 -8.20 5.95 13.02
CA THR A 193 -7.20 5.94 14.09
C THR A 193 -7.75 5.42 15.42
N THR A 194 -9.03 5.67 15.71
CA THR A 194 -9.69 5.16 16.92
C THR A 194 -9.98 3.67 16.80
N VAL A 195 -10.53 3.23 15.67
CA VAL A 195 -10.97 1.84 15.46
C VAL A 195 -9.78 0.88 15.36
N LEU A 196 -8.73 1.26 14.62
CA LEU A 196 -7.54 0.43 14.42
C LEU A 196 -6.65 0.29 15.67
N LYS A 197 -7.05 0.81 16.83
CA LYS A 197 -6.41 0.51 18.13
C LYS A 197 -6.96 -0.77 18.78
N SER A 198 -8.13 -1.24 18.35
CA SER A 198 -8.72 -2.50 18.79
C SER A 198 -8.24 -3.63 17.90
N TYR A 199 -7.65 -4.66 18.49
CA TYR A 199 -7.24 -5.84 17.74
C TYR A 199 -8.45 -6.65 17.24
N VAL A 200 -9.56 -6.70 17.99
CA VAL A 200 -10.79 -7.38 17.55
C VAL A 200 -11.36 -6.74 16.29
N PHE A 201 -11.50 -5.41 16.26
CA PHE A 201 -11.97 -4.74 15.04
C PHE A 201 -10.96 -4.84 13.90
N SER A 202 -9.66 -4.74 14.20
CA SER A 202 -8.61 -4.90 13.18
C SER A 202 -8.65 -6.29 12.55
N GLU A 203 -8.79 -7.36 13.34
CA GLU A 203 -8.92 -8.72 12.80
C GLU A 203 -10.22 -8.90 12.01
N THR A 204 -11.31 -8.31 12.49
CA THR A 204 -12.60 -8.33 11.77
C THR A 204 -12.46 -7.67 10.39
N ILE A 205 -11.70 -6.58 10.28
CA ILE A 205 -11.42 -5.90 9.01
C ILE A 205 -10.53 -6.78 8.11
N VAL A 206 -9.45 -7.36 8.66
CA VAL A 206 -8.57 -8.26 7.89
C VAL A 206 -9.36 -9.44 7.33
N LYS A 207 -10.21 -10.07 8.14
CA LYS A 207 -11.07 -11.17 7.69
C LYS A 207 -11.98 -10.73 6.55
N LYS A 208 -12.66 -9.57 6.68
CA LYS A 208 -13.48 -9.02 5.60
C LYS A 208 -12.69 -8.78 4.31
N ILE A 209 -11.48 -8.24 4.40
CA ILE A 209 -10.60 -8.02 3.23
C ILE A 209 -10.20 -9.34 2.59
N ILE A 210 -9.83 -10.35 3.38
CA ILE A 210 -9.42 -11.67 2.87
C ILE A 210 -10.61 -12.45 2.29
N GLU A 211 -11.81 -12.28 2.84
CA GLU A 211 -13.05 -12.89 2.36
C GLU A 211 -13.66 -12.13 1.17
N GLU A 212 -13.16 -10.93 0.85
CA GLU A 212 -13.59 -10.14 -0.29
C GLU A 212 -13.28 -10.87 -1.61
N ASP A 213 -14.07 -10.63 -2.66
CA ASP A 213 -13.86 -11.29 -3.94
C ASP A 213 -12.49 -10.90 -4.53
N ALA A 214 -11.69 -11.91 -4.88
CA ALA A 214 -10.40 -11.75 -5.55
C ALA A 214 -10.48 -10.94 -6.86
N ASN A 215 -11.67 -10.85 -7.45
CA ASN A 215 -11.94 -9.99 -8.60
C ASN A 215 -11.89 -8.49 -8.27
N VAL A 216 -12.04 -8.10 -6.99
CA VAL A 216 -12.03 -6.71 -6.53
C VAL A 216 -10.67 -6.34 -5.95
N ILE A 217 -10.13 -7.19 -5.07
CA ILE A 217 -8.87 -6.95 -4.36
C ILE A 217 -8.03 -8.23 -4.34
N ASN A 218 -6.73 -8.10 -4.58
CA ASN A 218 -5.76 -9.18 -4.42
C ASN A 218 -4.89 -8.93 -3.18
N VAL A 219 -4.82 -9.91 -2.30
CA VAL A 219 -3.92 -9.88 -1.14
C VAL A 219 -2.63 -10.62 -1.50
N PRO A 220 -1.44 -9.98 -1.37
CA PRO A 220 -0.19 -10.68 -1.66
C PRO A 220 0.06 -11.82 -0.68
N LEU A 221 0.79 -12.85 -1.11
CA LEU A 221 1.09 -14.00 -0.24
C LEU A 221 1.89 -13.58 1.00
N ASN A 222 2.91 -12.74 0.79
CA ASN A 222 3.80 -12.21 1.82
C ASN A 222 3.95 -10.70 1.70
N ASP A 223 4.32 -10.05 2.80
CA ASP A 223 4.81 -8.68 2.78
C ASP A 223 6.28 -8.61 2.31
N LEU A 224 6.82 -7.39 2.21
CA LEU A 224 8.22 -7.14 1.83
C LEU A 224 9.26 -7.62 2.86
N GLN A 225 8.85 -8.19 4.00
CA GLN A 225 9.73 -8.83 4.98
C GLN A 225 9.61 -10.36 4.95
N GLY A 226 8.86 -10.91 3.99
CA GLY A 226 8.60 -12.35 3.87
C GLY A 226 7.63 -12.89 4.92
N ARG A 227 6.86 -12.02 5.60
CA ARG A 227 5.81 -12.43 6.54
C ARG A 227 4.53 -12.69 5.75
N SER A 228 3.93 -13.86 5.97
CA SER A 228 2.69 -14.22 5.29
C SER A 228 1.53 -13.29 5.68
N MET A 229 0.82 -12.77 4.67
CA MET A 229 -0.36 -11.93 4.87
C MET A 229 -1.59 -12.74 5.28
N SER A 230 -1.61 -14.05 5.00
CA SER A 230 -2.72 -14.93 5.32
C SER A 230 -2.57 -15.65 6.67
N ASN A 231 -1.41 -15.52 7.32
CA ASN A 231 -1.17 -16.14 8.63
C ASN A 231 -2.01 -15.46 9.74
N SER A 232 -3.04 -16.16 10.22
CA SER A 232 -3.90 -15.68 11.32
C SER A 232 -3.17 -15.58 12.66
N ASP A 233 -2.08 -16.33 12.84
CA ASP A 233 -1.30 -16.28 14.08
C ASP A 233 -0.41 -15.02 14.13
N ASP A 234 0.01 -14.49 12.98
CA ASP A 234 0.84 -13.29 12.87
C ASP A 234 0.23 -12.25 11.92
N ARG A 235 -0.40 -11.25 12.51
CA ARG A 235 -1.01 -10.10 11.84
C ARG A 235 -0.16 -8.85 11.91
N SER A 236 1.13 -8.99 12.24
CA SER A 236 2.06 -7.87 12.30
C SER A 236 2.28 -7.13 10.98
N PRO A 237 2.02 -7.70 9.78
CA PRO A 237 1.95 -6.92 8.54
C PRO A 237 0.71 -6.00 8.46
N TRP A 238 -0.41 -6.45 9.02
CA TRP A 238 -1.70 -5.78 8.91
C TRP A 238 -1.91 -4.67 9.93
N TYR A 239 -1.51 -4.91 11.18
CA TYR A 239 -1.88 -4.03 12.30
C TYR A 239 -0.97 -2.82 12.44
N ASN A 240 -1.58 -1.71 12.84
CA ASN A 240 -0.84 -0.55 13.33
C ASN A 240 -0.06 -0.90 14.61
N VAL A 241 1.11 -0.30 14.77
CA VAL A 241 1.91 -0.40 15.99
C VAL A 241 1.75 0.88 16.78
N TYR A 242 1.31 0.76 18.04
CA TYR A 242 1.14 1.89 18.94
C TYR A 242 2.04 1.79 20.17
N GLN A 243 2.42 2.95 20.69
CA GLN A 243 3.11 3.09 21.96
C GLN A 243 2.23 3.86 22.94
N TRP A 244 2.13 3.37 24.17
CA TRP A 244 1.43 4.07 25.24
C TRP A 244 2.30 5.22 25.77
N ASN A 245 1.79 6.44 25.71
CA ASN A 245 2.39 7.61 26.33
C ASN A 245 1.79 7.80 27.74
N THR A 246 2.64 7.66 28.75
CA THR A 246 2.24 7.73 30.17
C THR A 246 1.89 9.13 30.64
N THR A 247 2.28 10.17 29.89
CA THR A 247 2.07 11.58 30.25
C THR A 247 0.66 12.03 29.85
N ASN A 248 0.26 11.77 28.60
CA ASN A 248 -1.08 12.09 28.10
C ASN A 248 -2.10 10.96 28.35
N LYS A 249 -1.63 9.75 28.72
CA LYS A 249 -2.46 8.54 28.88
C LYS A 249 -3.18 8.18 27.58
N GLU A 250 -2.46 8.27 26.47
CA GLU A 250 -2.96 7.94 25.13
C GLU A 250 -1.97 7.06 24.35
N TYR A 251 -2.51 6.40 23.32
CA TYR A 251 -1.72 5.65 22.36
C TYR A 251 -1.27 6.54 21.21
N GLU A 252 0.05 6.59 21.00
CA GLU A 252 0.71 7.23 19.87
C GLU A 252 1.03 6.19 18.80
N LEU A 253 0.72 6.51 17.54
CA LEU A 253 1.03 5.66 16.41
C LEU A 253 2.53 5.71 16.12
N ILE A 254 3.18 4.56 16.10
CA ILE A 254 4.61 4.42 15.77
C ILE A 254 4.79 3.98 14.32
N LYS A 255 3.92 3.09 13.85
CA LYS A 255 3.98 2.55 12.48
C LYS A 255 2.58 2.21 11.99
N GLN A 256 2.29 2.60 10.75
CA GLN A 256 1.07 2.16 10.05
C GLN A 256 1.23 0.73 9.53
N GLY A 257 0.22 -0.10 9.76
CA GLY A 257 0.09 -1.42 9.16
C GLY A 257 -0.70 -1.36 7.85
N GLU A 258 -0.78 -2.51 7.17
CA GLU A 258 -1.43 -2.61 5.86
C GLU A 258 -2.91 -2.21 5.87
N ILE A 259 -3.66 -2.44 6.97
CA ILE A 259 -5.08 -2.03 7.02
C ILE A 259 -5.20 -0.52 6.80
N ALA A 260 -4.40 0.28 7.51
CA ALA A 260 -4.48 1.74 7.41
C ALA A 260 -4.06 2.22 6.01
N ARG A 261 -3.01 1.63 5.44
CA ARG A 261 -2.52 1.97 4.09
C ARG A 261 -3.53 1.60 3.02
N MET A 262 -4.15 0.42 3.12
CA MET A 262 -5.20 -0.01 2.21
C MET A 262 -6.42 0.90 2.29
N LEU A 263 -6.88 1.27 3.49
CA LEU A 263 -8.01 2.18 3.64
C LEU A 263 -7.72 3.57 3.09
N ASP A 264 -6.51 4.10 3.30
CA ASP A 264 -6.08 5.38 2.72
C ASP A 264 -6.00 5.29 1.18
N ALA A 265 -5.50 4.18 0.64
CA ALA A 265 -5.45 3.93 -0.79
C ALA A 265 -6.84 3.84 -1.41
N VAL A 266 -7.77 3.13 -0.77
CA VAL A 266 -9.17 3.02 -1.22
C VAL A 266 -9.87 4.37 -1.16
N ASP A 267 -9.73 5.14 -0.09
CA ASP A 267 -10.31 6.48 0.02
C ASP A 267 -9.80 7.41 -1.10
N ALA A 268 -8.51 7.32 -1.45
CA ALA A 268 -7.92 8.13 -2.51
C ALA A 268 -8.46 7.82 -3.92
N ILE A 269 -8.96 6.60 -4.16
CA ILE A 269 -9.48 6.19 -5.48
C ILE A 269 -11.01 6.24 -5.56
N LEU A 270 -11.73 6.30 -4.45
CA LEU A 270 -13.19 6.37 -4.49
C LEU A 270 -13.64 7.77 -4.93
N ASP A 271 -14.58 7.81 -5.89
CA ASP A 271 -15.25 9.06 -6.23
C ASP A 271 -16.28 9.43 -5.15
N GLU A 272 -16.84 10.65 -5.21
CA GLU A 272 -17.91 11.08 -4.30
C GLU A 272 -19.06 10.06 -4.25
N GLY A 273 -19.24 9.42 -3.09
CA GLY A 273 -20.31 8.44 -2.83
C GLY A 273 -19.97 6.99 -3.20
N GLY A 274 -18.73 6.70 -3.60
CA GLY A 274 -18.21 5.35 -3.70
C GLY A 274 -18.14 4.64 -2.33
N THR A 275 -18.23 3.31 -2.34
CA THR A 275 -18.13 2.45 -1.15
C THR A 275 -17.09 1.37 -1.39
N PHE A 276 -16.52 0.80 -0.33
CA PHE A 276 -15.62 -0.34 -0.41
C PHE A 276 -16.27 -1.51 -1.16
N ALA A 277 -17.54 -1.80 -0.87
CA ALA A 277 -18.28 -2.93 -1.46
C ALA A 277 -18.63 -2.74 -2.95
N THR A 278 -18.63 -1.51 -3.45
CA THR A 278 -18.91 -1.19 -4.86
C THR A 278 -17.71 -0.56 -5.55
N MET A 279 -16.53 -0.69 -4.95
CA MET A 279 -15.31 -0.11 -5.49
C MET A 279 -15.04 -0.76 -6.86
N ASP A 280 -14.89 0.07 -7.89
CA ASP A 280 -14.36 -0.35 -9.18
C ASP A 280 -12.97 0.25 -9.34
N PHE A 281 -11.98 -0.63 -9.45
CA PHE A 281 -10.58 -0.25 -9.47
C PHE A 281 -10.08 0.00 -10.90
N GLY A 282 -10.28 1.21 -11.42
CA GLY A 282 -9.67 1.65 -12.69
C GLY A 282 -8.23 2.13 -12.48
N LEU A 283 -7.30 1.73 -13.37
CA LEU A 283 -5.90 2.20 -13.29
C LEU A 283 -5.75 3.68 -13.68
N GLU A 284 -6.76 4.25 -14.33
CA GLU A 284 -6.77 5.63 -14.79
C GLU A 284 -6.66 6.61 -13.63
N LYS A 285 -7.25 6.27 -12.48
CA LYS A 285 -7.20 7.10 -11.26
C LYS A 285 -5.81 7.20 -10.67
N ILE A 286 -4.98 6.18 -10.86
CA ILE A 286 -3.61 6.13 -10.33
C ILE A 286 -2.58 6.68 -11.32
N PHE A 287 -3.03 7.36 -12.38
CA PHE A 287 -2.17 8.22 -13.20
C PHE A 287 -2.07 9.65 -12.67
N ASP A 288 -2.86 10.03 -11.68
CA ASP A 288 -2.55 11.21 -10.86
C ASP A 288 -1.40 10.86 -9.90
N ASP A 289 -0.33 11.67 -9.89
CA ASP A 289 0.89 11.34 -9.16
C ASP A 289 0.68 11.36 -7.63
N ASP A 290 -0.22 12.21 -7.12
CA ASP A 290 -0.53 12.29 -5.69
C ASP A 290 -1.36 11.08 -5.25
N ILE A 291 -2.35 10.67 -6.05
CA ILE A 291 -3.15 9.46 -5.80
C ILE A 291 -2.27 8.21 -5.93
N GLN A 292 -1.45 8.12 -6.97
CA GLN A 292 -0.57 7.00 -7.23
C GLN A 292 0.29 6.69 -6.01
N GLU A 293 0.94 7.70 -5.45
CA GLU A 293 1.84 7.53 -4.32
C GLU A 293 1.11 7.06 -3.04
N ILE A 294 -0.14 7.49 -2.81
CA ILE A 294 -0.95 6.96 -1.71
C ILE A 294 -1.29 5.49 -1.95
N VAL A 295 -1.71 5.15 -3.17
CA VAL A 295 -2.14 3.79 -3.53
C VAL A 295 -0.98 2.79 -3.47
N LEU A 296 0.18 3.16 -4.00
CA LEU A 296 1.36 2.28 -4.06
C LEU A 296 1.98 1.97 -2.69
N ARG A 297 1.59 2.69 -1.62
CA ARG A 297 1.98 2.34 -0.24
C ARG A 297 1.25 1.11 0.29
N SER A 298 0.07 0.81 -0.22
CA SER A 298 -0.68 -0.40 0.12
C SER A 298 -0.17 -1.57 -0.71
N LEU A 299 0.28 -2.61 -0.02
CA LEU A 299 0.69 -3.87 -0.66
C LEU A 299 -0.51 -4.57 -1.32
N VAL A 300 -1.69 -4.49 -0.70
CA VAL A 300 -2.93 -5.08 -1.20
C VAL A 300 -3.37 -4.41 -2.52
N LEU A 301 -3.37 -3.07 -2.58
CA LEU A 301 -3.70 -2.39 -3.83
C LEU A 301 -2.58 -2.55 -4.87
N SER A 302 -1.32 -2.59 -4.44
CA SER A 302 -0.20 -2.88 -5.35
C SER A 302 -0.32 -4.26 -6.00
N GLU A 303 -0.65 -5.31 -5.26
CA GLU A 303 -0.89 -6.64 -5.84
C GLU A 303 -2.10 -6.65 -6.78
N THR A 304 -3.14 -5.91 -6.43
CA THR A 304 -4.32 -5.75 -7.29
C THR A 304 -3.95 -5.10 -8.63
N ILE A 305 -3.07 -4.08 -8.62
CA ILE A 305 -2.57 -3.47 -9.86
C ILE A 305 -1.71 -4.46 -10.64
N VAL A 306 -0.78 -5.16 -9.99
CA VAL A 306 0.07 -6.17 -10.65
C VAL A 306 -0.79 -7.24 -11.33
N ALA A 307 -1.80 -7.76 -10.66
CA ALA A 307 -2.74 -8.73 -11.25
C ALA A 307 -3.41 -8.17 -12.52
N LYS A 308 -3.90 -6.92 -12.48
CA LYS A 308 -4.51 -6.26 -13.65
C LYS A 308 -3.52 -6.03 -14.79
N ILE A 309 -2.27 -5.70 -14.49
CA ILE A 309 -1.20 -5.58 -15.49
C ILE A 309 -0.97 -6.92 -16.16
N LEU A 310 -0.79 -7.97 -15.36
CA LEU A 310 -0.49 -9.32 -15.85
C LEU A 310 -1.68 -9.94 -16.59
N ASP A 311 -2.92 -9.56 -16.29
CA ASP A 311 -4.12 -10.05 -16.99
C ASP A 311 -4.33 -9.39 -18.36
N ASN A 312 -3.76 -8.21 -18.62
CA ASN A 312 -3.81 -7.59 -19.95
C ASN A 312 -2.81 -8.25 -20.92
N LYS A 313 -3.17 -9.44 -21.41
CA LYS A 313 -2.32 -10.24 -22.32
C LYS A 313 -2.15 -9.65 -23.72
N ASP A 314 -3.01 -8.71 -24.12
CA ASP A 314 -2.91 -8.06 -25.43
C ASP A 314 -1.75 -7.05 -25.44
N ALA A 315 -1.60 -6.28 -24.36
CA ALA A 315 -0.48 -5.35 -24.19
C ALA A 315 0.77 -6.03 -23.61
N ILE A 316 0.58 -6.90 -22.61
CA ILE A 316 1.65 -7.51 -21.80
C ILE A 316 1.74 -9.01 -22.13
N HIS A 317 2.34 -9.32 -23.27
CA HIS A 317 2.48 -10.71 -23.74
C HIS A 317 3.52 -11.51 -22.95
N SER A 318 4.52 -10.86 -22.35
CA SER A 318 5.53 -11.46 -21.49
C SER A 318 6.12 -10.45 -20.51
N VAL A 319 6.71 -10.98 -19.44
CA VAL A 319 7.41 -10.24 -18.39
C VAL A 319 8.81 -10.86 -18.26
N PRO A 320 9.88 -10.06 -18.09
CA PRO A 320 11.21 -10.60 -17.86
C PRO A 320 11.28 -11.33 -16.51
N ASP A 321 12.15 -12.34 -16.37
CA ASP A 321 12.26 -13.12 -15.13
C ASP A 321 12.73 -12.28 -13.93
N VAL A 322 13.65 -11.33 -14.17
CA VAL A 322 14.28 -10.50 -13.15
C VAL A 322 14.40 -9.04 -13.58
N ASP A 323 14.49 -8.15 -12.60
CA ASP A 323 14.82 -6.74 -12.80
C ASP A 323 16.34 -6.47 -12.91
N LEU A 324 16.72 -5.19 -13.00
CA LEU A 324 18.12 -4.76 -13.11
C LEU A 324 18.95 -5.00 -11.84
N LYS A 325 18.34 -5.42 -10.73
CA LYS A 325 18.99 -5.78 -9.47
C LYS A 325 18.95 -7.28 -9.19
N ASN A 326 18.60 -8.09 -10.20
CA ASN A 326 18.46 -9.54 -10.11
C ASN A 326 17.37 -9.99 -9.12
N ARG A 327 16.34 -9.18 -8.90
CA ARG A 327 15.15 -9.54 -8.12
C ARG A 327 14.09 -10.13 -9.05
N SER A 328 13.39 -11.16 -8.60
CA SER A 328 12.39 -11.85 -9.42
C SER A 328 11.16 -10.98 -9.68
N LEU A 329 10.70 -10.95 -10.92
CA LEU A 329 9.42 -10.34 -11.33
C LEU A 329 8.30 -11.39 -11.52
N VAL A 330 8.66 -12.68 -11.50
CA VAL A 330 7.74 -13.80 -11.73
C VAL A 330 7.45 -14.61 -10.47
N ASP A 331 8.12 -14.29 -9.37
CA ASP A 331 7.86 -14.87 -8.04
C ASP A 331 6.69 -14.13 -7.38
N ASP A 332 5.62 -14.84 -7.07
CA ASP A 332 4.42 -14.31 -6.40
C ASP A 332 4.53 -14.38 -4.87
N GLU A 333 5.51 -15.11 -4.33
CA GLU A 333 5.86 -15.10 -2.92
C GLU A 333 6.80 -13.95 -2.56
N ASN A 334 7.55 -13.41 -3.53
CA ASN A 334 8.44 -12.27 -3.37
C ASN A 334 8.23 -11.18 -4.44
N ARG A 335 7.57 -10.10 -4.03
CA ARG A 335 7.23 -8.95 -4.88
C ARG A 335 8.18 -7.74 -4.72
N GLU A 336 9.38 -7.93 -4.17
CA GLU A 336 10.37 -6.85 -3.97
C GLU A 336 10.76 -6.12 -5.27
N ALA A 337 10.76 -6.81 -6.42
CA ALA A 337 11.03 -6.18 -7.72
C ALA A 337 9.87 -5.29 -8.20
N TRP A 338 8.64 -5.62 -7.81
CA TRP A 338 7.42 -4.93 -8.22
C TRP A 338 7.12 -3.72 -7.32
N TYR A 339 7.06 -3.92 -5.99
CA TYR A 339 6.51 -2.93 -5.09
C TYR A 339 7.52 -1.87 -4.67
N ASN A 340 7.05 -0.62 -4.58
CA ASN A 340 7.83 0.47 -4.00
C ASN A 340 8.18 0.18 -2.53
N GLN A 341 9.33 0.68 -2.10
CA GLN A 341 9.76 0.57 -0.70
C GLN A 341 9.57 1.91 0.00
N TYR A 342 9.00 1.85 1.21
CA TYR A 342 8.70 3.00 2.05
C TYR A 342 9.31 2.84 3.44
N ASP A 343 9.69 3.94 4.07
CA ASP A 343 10.09 3.95 5.47
C ASP A 343 8.87 3.88 6.42
N ASP A 344 9.11 3.89 7.74
CA ASP A 344 8.03 3.83 8.74
C ASP A 344 7.18 5.12 8.79
N GLU A 345 7.67 6.22 8.22
CA GLU A 345 6.96 7.50 8.05
C GLU A 345 6.23 7.58 6.69
N ASN A 346 6.27 6.49 5.91
CA ASN A 346 5.75 6.37 4.55
C ASN A 346 6.43 7.27 3.50
N ASN A 347 7.69 7.66 3.71
CA ASN A 347 8.48 8.30 2.66
C ASN A 347 9.01 7.24 1.68
N LEU A 348 8.97 7.53 0.37
CA LEU A 348 9.50 6.66 -0.66
C LEU A 348 11.02 6.52 -0.53
N ILE A 349 11.49 5.29 -0.34
CA ILE A 349 12.91 4.91 -0.33
C ILE A 349 13.34 4.48 -1.73
N GLU A 350 12.53 3.67 -2.40
CA GLU A 350 12.84 3.09 -3.70
C GLU A 350 11.60 2.98 -4.58
N LEU A 351 11.69 3.55 -5.78
CA LEU A 351 10.73 3.38 -6.86
C LEU A 351 11.06 2.09 -7.64
N ASN A 352 10.16 1.11 -7.59
CA ASN A 352 10.33 -0.21 -8.21
C ASN A 352 9.44 -0.37 -9.44
N GLU A 353 9.40 -1.58 -10.01
CA GLU A 353 8.87 -1.82 -11.35
C GLU A 353 7.42 -1.36 -11.52
N LEU A 354 6.56 -1.53 -10.50
CA LEU A 354 5.17 -1.10 -10.58
C LEU A 354 5.04 0.40 -10.83
N GLY A 355 5.75 1.22 -10.05
CA GLY A 355 5.72 2.67 -10.20
C GLY A 355 6.34 3.14 -11.52
N LYS A 356 7.41 2.47 -11.98
CA LYS A 356 8.05 2.75 -13.27
C LYS A 356 7.14 2.40 -14.45
N PHE A 357 6.51 1.24 -14.39
CA PHE A 357 5.56 0.76 -15.39
C PHE A 357 4.38 1.73 -15.53
N LEU A 358 3.77 2.14 -14.41
CA LEU A 358 2.64 3.06 -14.44
C LEU A 358 3.01 4.43 -15.04
N LYS A 359 4.22 4.95 -14.77
CA LYS A 359 4.73 6.17 -15.40
C LYS A 359 4.91 6.03 -16.90
N GLY A 360 5.47 4.91 -17.36
CA GLY A 360 5.65 4.64 -18.80
C GLY A 360 4.32 4.44 -19.53
N ILE A 361 3.39 3.66 -18.95
CA ILE A 361 2.06 3.43 -19.54
C ILE A 361 1.23 4.72 -19.60
N LYS A 362 1.31 5.58 -18.59
CA LYS A 362 0.65 6.90 -18.60
C LYS A 362 1.05 7.72 -19.85
N LEU A 363 2.32 7.65 -20.26
CA LEU A 363 2.81 8.29 -21.49
C LEU A 363 2.26 7.58 -22.74
N ILE A 364 2.35 6.25 -22.80
CA ILE A 364 1.89 5.44 -23.96
C ILE A 364 0.38 5.63 -24.21
N LEU A 365 -0.43 5.75 -23.16
CA LEU A 365 -1.87 5.96 -23.29
C LEU A 365 -2.22 7.33 -23.85
N GLY A 366 -1.37 8.35 -23.68
CA GLY A 366 -1.64 9.70 -24.18
C GLY A 366 -2.97 10.29 -23.71
N GLY A 367 -3.43 9.91 -22.50
CA GLY A 367 -4.72 10.32 -21.93
C GLY A 367 -5.91 9.42 -22.27
N LYS A 368 -5.70 8.27 -22.90
CA LYS A 368 -6.71 7.20 -23.04
C LYS A 368 -6.86 6.39 -21.75
N ASP A 369 -7.94 5.64 -21.66
CA ASP A 369 -8.18 4.71 -20.54
C ASP A 369 -7.28 3.48 -20.67
N TYR A 370 -6.88 2.90 -19.53
CA TYR A 370 -6.04 1.70 -19.50
C TYR A 370 -6.76 0.50 -20.13
N THR A 371 -8.10 0.44 -20.05
CA THR A 371 -8.88 -0.59 -20.74
C THR A 371 -8.77 -0.53 -22.26
N ASP A 372 -8.35 0.61 -22.81
CA ASP A 372 -8.07 0.78 -24.24
C ASP A 372 -6.62 0.43 -24.61
N LEU A 373 -5.79 0.01 -23.63
CA LEU A 373 -4.44 -0.44 -23.88
C LEU A 373 -4.46 -1.80 -24.59
N GLY A 374 -4.44 -1.76 -25.92
CA GLY A 374 -4.21 -2.92 -26.77
C GLY A 374 -2.73 -3.24 -26.94
N GLU A 375 -2.42 -3.95 -28.03
CA GLU A 375 -1.05 -4.26 -28.43
C GLU A 375 -0.21 -2.98 -28.54
N ILE A 376 0.96 -2.98 -27.91
CA ILE A 376 1.90 -1.87 -27.98
C ILE A 376 2.65 -1.99 -29.31
N VAL A 377 2.49 -1.00 -30.18
CA VAL A 377 3.21 -0.93 -31.47
C VAL A 377 3.99 0.38 -31.58
N ILE A 378 5.14 0.33 -32.26
CA ILE A 378 6.03 1.50 -32.37
C ILE A 378 5.36 2.66 -33.09
N ASP A 379 4.61 2.41 -34.18
CA ASP A 379 3.91 3.47 -34.92
C ASP A 379 2.97 4.28 -34.01
N ASP A 380 2.25 3.61 -33.10
CA ASP A 380 1.35 4.27 -32.17
C ASP A 380 2.11 5.09 -31.13
N ILE A 381 3.26 4.59 -30.64
CA ILE A 381 4.13 5.35 -29.73
C ILE A 381 4.70 6.59 -30.42
N LEU A 382 5.16 6.47 -31.67
CA LEU A 382 5.74 7.57 -32.43
C LEU A 382 4.73 8.65 -32.83
N ALA A 383 3.43 8.32 -32.81
CA ALA A 383 2.33 9.26 -33.04
C ALA A 383 1.95 10.07 -31.79
N LEU A 384 2.50 9.75 -30.62
CA LEU A 384 2.26 10.48 -29.37
C LEU A 384 3.00 11.82 -29.35
N GLU A 385 2.49 12.76 -28.56
CA GLU A 385 3.18 14.02 -28.26
C GLU A 385 4.23 13.77 -27.17
N LEU A 386 5.42 13.32 -27.57
CA LEU A 386 6.53 13.01 -26.66
C LEU A 386 7.53 14.17 -26.58
N ASN A 387 8.05 14.39 -25.37
CA ASN A 387 9.11 15.35 -25.09
C ASN A 387 10.49 14.71 -25.28
N VAL A 388 11.17 15.05 -26.38
CA VAL A 388 12.54 14.60 -26.69
C VAL A 388 13.43 15.81 -27.00
N ASN A 389 14.24 16.21 -26.03
CA ASN A 389 15.10 17.38 -26.13
C ASN A 389 16.58 17.02 -26.08
N HIS A 390 17.34 17.71 -26.92
CA HIS A 390 18.78 17.58 -27.03
C HIS A 390 19.43 18.95 -26.95
N ASP A 391 20.67 19.01 -26.46
CA ASP A 391 21.48 20.23 -26.47
C ASP A 391 22.03 20.56 -27.88
N GLU A 392 22.81 21.62 -27.99
CA GLU A 392 23.41 22.06 -29.26
C GLU A 392 24.40 21.05 -29.86
N ASP A 393 24.95 20.15 -29.02
CA ASP A 393 25.87 19.08 -29.38
C ASP A 393 25.17 17.73 -29.60
N PHE A 394 23.84 17.71 -29.48
CA PHE A 394 22.97 16.55 -29.57
C PHE A 394 23.17 15.52 -28.45
N ASN A 395 23.57 15.97 -27.26
CA ASN A 395 23.45 15.18 -26.04
C ASN A 395 22.02 15.29 -25.49
N LEU A 396 21.54 14.23 -24.86
CA LEU A 396 20.18 14.19 -24.35
C LEU A 396 20.01 15.11 -23.13
N ILE A 397 18.93 15.91 -23.12
CA ILE A 397 18.52 16.73 -21.99
C ILE A 397 17.33 16.10 -21.27
N SER A 398 16.33 15.67 -22.03
CA SER A 398 15.12 15.03 -21.49
C SER A 398 14.48 14.14 -22.55
N SER A 399 13.97 12.98 -22.15
CA SER A 399 13.31 12.03 -23.04
C SER A 399 12.17 11.33 -22.35
N ASP A 400 10.97 11.40 -22.93
CA ASP A 400 9.85 10.57 -22.51
C ASP A 400 10.12 9.08 -22.79
N PHE A 401 10.93 8.75 -23.80
CA PHE A 401 11.40 7.36 -24.00
C PHE A 401 12.24 6.87 -22.83
N ALA A 402 13.07 7.72 -22.22
CA ALA A 402 13.79 7.34 -21.00
C ALA A 402 12.84 7.00 -19.85
N THR A 403 11.70 7.69 -19.75
CA THR A 403 10.66 7.39 -18.74
C THR A 403 9.93 6.08 -19.06
N ILE A 404 9.53 5.88 -20.31
CA ILE A 404 8.89 4.63 -20.78
C ILE A 404 9.81 3.43 -20.53
N LEU A 405 11.09 3.55 -20.89
CA LEU A 405 12.06 2.47 -20.80
C LEU A 405 12.68 2.34 -19.40
N ASP A 406 12.30 3.16 -18.41
CA ASP A 406 12.71 2.94 -17.02
C ASP A 406 12.12 1.64 -16.45
N SER A 407 10.91 1.28 -16.92
CA SER A 407 10.28 -0.02 -16.68
C SER A 407 10.96 -1.12 -17.50
N VAL A 408 11.46 -2.16 -16.83
CA VAL A 408 12.02 -3.32 -17.53
C VAL A 408 10.95 -4.15 -18.22
N VAL A 409 9.70 -4.10 -17.76
CA VAL A 409 8.56 -4.75 -18.43
C VAL A 409 8.28 -4.07 -19.76
N LEU A 410 8.20 -2.74 -19.80
CA LEU A 410 8.00 -1.99 -21.04
C LEU A 410 9.20 -2.12 -21.98
N GLU A 411 10.43 -2.06 -21.46
CA GLU A 411 11.63 -2.37 -22.25
C GLU A 411 11.52 -3.76 -22.88
N HIS A 412 11.08 -4.77 -22.13
CA HIS A 412 10.96 -6.14 -22.62
C HIS A 412 9.94 -6.32 -23.75
N ILE A 413 8.91 -5.47 -23.79
CA ILE A 413 7.89 -5.46 -24.84
C ILE A 413 8.37 -4.66 -26.06
N ILE A 414 9.03 -3.53 -25.83
CA ILE A 414 9.40 -2.58 -26.89
C ILE A 414 10.67 -3.00 -27.63
N ALA A 415 11.65 -3.61 -26.93
CA ALA A 415 12.94 -3.99 -27.51
C ALA A 415 12.82 -4.91 -28.74
N PRO A 416 11.99 -5.99 -28.73
CA PRO A 416 11.80 -6.82 -29.93
C PRO A 416 11.22 -6.07 -31.12
N LEU A 417 10.32 -5.10 -30.89
CA LEU A 417 9.71 -4.29 -31.95
C LEU A 417 10.74 -3.35 -32.59
N ALA A 418 11.61 -2.75 -31.77
CA ALA A 418 12.71 -1.94 -32.27
C ALA A 418 13.72 -2.77 -33.08
N ALA A 419 14.04 -3.98 -32.63
CA ALA A 419 14.90 -4.90 -33.36
C ALA A 419 14.31 -5.29 -34.72
N GLU A 420 13.01 -5.59 -34.78
CA GLU A 420 12.31 -5.89 -36.04
C GLU A 420 12.36 -4.70 -37.01
N ILE A 421 12.19 -3.47 -36.53
CA ILE A 421 12.34 -2.27 -37.37
C ILE A 421 13.77 -2.16 -37.89
N ALA A 422 14.77 -2.32 -37.01
CA ALA A 422 16.17 -2.24 -37.38
C ALA A 422 16.52 -3.23 -38.51
N ASP A 423 16.04 -4.47 -38.43
CA ASP A 423 16.24 -5.52 -39.44
C ASP A 423 15.61 -5.18 -40.81
N ASN A 424 14.58 -4.34 -40.82
CA ASN A 424 13.82 -3.99 -42.03
C ASN A 424 14.30 -2.68 -42.69
N ILE A 425 15.11 -1.87 -42.02
CA ILE A 425 15.63 -0.62 -42.61
C ILE A 425 16.81 -0.93 -43.54
N GLU A 426 16.60 -0.71 -44.84
CA GLU A 426 17.64 -0.95 -45.85
C GLU A 426 18.87 -0.04 -45.64
N GLY A 427 20.03 -0.68 -45.48
CA GLY A 427 21.30 0.02 -45.27
C GLY A 427 21.63 0.33 -43.82
N LEU A 428 20.75 -0.01 -42.87
CA LEU A 428 21.11 -0.01 -41.46
C LEU A 428 22.16 -1.09 -41.20
N ASN A 429 23.27 -0.71 -40.58
CA ASN A 429 24.34 -1.60 -40.19
C ASN A 429 24.26 -1.84 -38.67
N GLU A 430 24.53 -3.08 -38.26
CA GLU A 430 24.72 -3.41 -36.85
C GLU A 430 26.06 -2.82 -36.37
N PRO A 431 26.12 -2.20 -35.17
CA PRO A 431 27.37 -1.77 -34.55
C PRO A 431 28.37 -2.92 -34.36
N ASP A 432 29.66 -2.60 -34.30
CA ASP A 432 30.73 -3.61 -34.18
C ASP A 432 30.61 -4.53 -32.95
N ASP A 433 30.01 -4.05 -31.86
CA ASP A 433 29.76 -4.80 -30.63
C ASP A 433 28.33 -5.36 -30.52
N GLY A 434 27.56 -5.27 -31.60
CA GLY A 434 26.17 -5.67 -31.70
C GLY A 434 25.21 -4.65 -31.10
N TYR A 435 23.93 -4.82 -31.41
CA TYR A 435 22.88 -4.02 -30.78
C TYR A 435 22.80 -4.25 -29.27
N LYS A 436 22.52 -3.17 -28.53
CA LYS A 436 22.26 -3.18 -27.08
C LYS A 436 20.84 -2.72 -26.83
N TRP A 437 19.89 -3.63 -27.04
CA TRP A 437 18.46 -3.33 -26.89
C TRP A 437 18.00 -3.38 -25.43
N TYR A 438 18.74 -4.06 -24.55
CA TYR A 438 18.36 -4.21 -23.14
C TYR A 438 19.40 -3.60 -22.20
N LYS A 439 18.96 -2.90 -21.16
CA LYS A 439 19.84 -2.36 -20.10
C LYS A 439 20.73 -3.41 -19.46
N LYS A 440 20.24 -4.64 -19.29
CA LYS A 440 21.01 -5.77 -18.74
C LYS A 440 22.23 -6.19 -19.57
N GLU A 441 22.30 -5.78 -20.84
CA GLU A 441 23.44 -6.06 -21.72
C GLU A 441 24.60 -5.10 -21.48
N ILE A 442 24.34 -3.99 -20.78
CA ILE A 442 25.26 -2.88 -20.54
C ILE A 442 25.60 -2.80 -19.05
N ILE A 443 24.65 -3.10 -18.18
CA ILE A 443 24.85 -3.19 -16.74
C ILE A 443 25.70 -4.42 -16.41
N THR A 444 26.77 -4.19 -15.64
CA THR A 444 27.65 -5.27 -15.15
C THR A 444 27.19 -5.70 -13.75
N ASP A 445 27.15 -7.01 -13.51
CA ASP A 445 26.87 -7.61 -12.19
C ASP A 445 25.57 -7.11 -11.50
N TYR A 446 24.56 -6.70 -12.29
CA TYR A 446 23.31 -6.11 -11.78
C TYR A 446 23.52 -4.87 -10.89
N ASP A 447 24.54 -4.07 -11.24
CA ASP A 447 24.81 -2.77 -10.63
C ASP A 447 24.34 -1.64 -11.55
N PRO A 448 23.17 -1.01 -11.29
CA PRO A 448 22.66 0.08 -12.12
C PRO A 448 23.63 1.28 -12.24
N ASP A 449 24.57 1.45 -11.30
CA ASP A 449 25.55 2.53 -11.36
C ASP A 449 26.59 2.32 -12.47
N THR A 450 26.66 1.11 -13.04
CA THR A 450 27.52 0.77 -14.18
C THR A 450 26.87 1.04 -15.54
N PHE A 451 25.61 1.48 -15.56
CA PHE A 451 24.88 1.75 -16.79
C PHE A 451 25.55 2.86 -17.61
N ASP A 452 25.90 2.54 -18.85
CA ASP A 452 26.40 3.49 -19.83
C ASP A 452 25.31 3.83 -20.84
N GLU A 453 24.68 4.98 -20.66
CA GLU A 453 23.61 5.48 -21.52
C GLU A 453 24.05 5.62 -22.99
N GLN A 454 25.34 5.91 -23.26
CA GLN A 454 25.83 6.08 -24.63
C GLN A 454 25.85 4.78 -25.42
N SER A 455 25.92 3.65 -24.71
CA SER A 455 25.91 2.31 -25.28
C SER A 455 24.50 1.71 -25.36
N TYR A 456 23.46 2.42 -24.88
CA TYR A 456 22.07 1.95 -24.89
C TYR A 456 21.35 2.33 -26.17
N ASP A 457 21.25 1.37 -27.08
CA ASP A 457 20.76 1.63 -28.44
C ASP A 457 19.25 1.83 -28.46
N LEU A 458 18.46 1.12 -27.65
CA LEU A 458 17.00 1.16 -27.71
C LEU A 458 16.44 2.57 -27.59
N GLN A 459 16.83 3.30 -26.54
CA GLN A 459 16.32 4.64 -26.29
C GLN A 459 16.69 5.60 -27.44
N SER A 460 17.97 5.67 -27.79
CA SER A 460 18.44 6.61 -28.82
C SER A 460 17.90 6.25 -30.21
N PHE A 461 17.67 4.96 -30.49
CA PHE A 461 17.04 4.49 -31.72
C PHE A 461 15.59 4.96 -31.82
N LEU A 462 14.78 4.77 -30.76
CA LEU A 462 13.39 5.25 -30.73
C LEU A 462 13.30 6.78 -30.83
N GLU A 463 14.19 7.51 -30.16
CA GLU A 463 14.30 8.97 -30.28
C GLU A 463 14.58 9.40 -31.73
N SER A 464 15.42 8.64 -32.45
CA SER A 464 15.73 8.90 -33.85
C SER A 464 14.51 8.65 -34.74
N LEU A 465 13.81 7.53 -34.55
CA LEU A 465 12.58 7.24 -35.28
C LEU A 465 11.50 8.31 -35.03
N TYR A 466 11.40 8.79 -33.78
CA TYR A 466 10.48 9.85 -33.41
C TYR A 466 10.81 11.17 -34.12
N ILE A 467 12.08 11.61 -34.10
CA ILE A 467 12.49 12.83 -34.79
C ILE A 467 12.23 12.72 -36.30
N MET A 468 12.48 11.56 -36.92
CA MET A 468 12.15 11.32 -38.34
C MET A 468 10.64 11.42 -38.59
N SER A 469 9.82 10.76 -37.76
CA SER A 469 8.36 10.78 -37.88
C SER A 469 7.81 12.21 -37.77
N GLN A 470 8.27 12.99 -36.78
CA GLN A 470 7.88 14.39 -36.60
C GLN A 470 8.32 15.28 -37.77
N ALA A 471 9.44 14.96 -38.44
CA ALA A 471 9.90 15.63 -39.65
C ALA A 471 9.14 15.19 -40.93
N GLY A 472 8.20 14.24 -40.82
CA GLY A 472 7.45 13.68 -41.94
C GLY A 472 8.22 12.65 -42.77
N ILE A 473 9.28 12.06 -42.19
CA ILE A 473 10.12 11.05 -42.84
C ILE A 473 9.65 9.66 -42.41
N ASN A 474 9.28 8.84 -43.39
CA ASN A 474 8.87 7.46 -43.14
C ASN A 474 10.11 6.56 -42.98
N TYR A 475 10.40 6.15 -41.75
CA TYR A 475 11.54 5.28 -41.45
C TYR A 475 11.41 3.88 -42.08
N ASN A 476 10.19 3.41 -42.38
CA ASN A 476 9.97 2.12 -43.04
C ASN A 476 10.31 2.14 -44.53
N ASP A 477 10.54 3.33 -45.12
CA ASP A 477 10.83 3.49 -46.54
C ASP A 477 11.92 4.54 -46.76
N LEU A 478 12.96 4.52 -45.91
CA LEU A 478 14.06 5.49 -46.00
C LEU A 478 14.68 5.51 -47.40
N GLY A 479 14.85 4.35 -48.03
CA GLY A 479 15.43 4.20 -49.37
C GLY A 479 14.69 4.96 -50.48
N SER A 480 13.40 5.27 -50.32
CA SER A 480 12.62 6.04 -51.30
C SER A 480 12.59 7.55 -51.01
N THR A 481 13.24 8.00 -49.93
CA THR A 481 13.21 9.40 -49.49
C THR A 481 13.75 10.33 -50.57
N ASN A 482 12.90 11.24 -51.06
CA ASN A 482 13.29 12.20 -52.08
C ASN A 482 14.03 13.41 -51.47
N LEU A 483 15.35 13.31 -51.36
CA LEU A 483 16.21 14.35 -50.78
C LEU A 483 16.05 15.73 -51.45
N LYS A 484 15.56 15.79 -52.70
CA LYS A 484 15.35 17.05 -53.43
C LYS A 484 14.19 17.87 -52.88
N GLU A 485 13.17 17.19 -52.35
CA GLU A 485 11.92 17.82 -51.89
C GLU A 485 11.95 18.21 -50.41
N LEU A 486 12.98 17.79 -49.66
CA LEU A 486 13.13 18.15 -48.25
C LEU A 486 13.36 19.67 -48.10
N THR A 487 12.69 20.28 -47.13
CA THR A 487 12.96 21.67 -46.71
C THR A 487 14.24 21.73 -45.90
N ASP A 488 14.78 22.93 -45.67
CA ASP A 488 15.99 23.08 -44.87
C ASP A 488 15.76 22.61 -43.43
N ASP A 489 14.60 22.94 -42.84
CA ASP A 489 14.18 22.45 -41.51
C ASP A 489 14.10 20.91 -41.46
N THR A 490 13.47 20.27 -42.46
CA THR A 490 13.39 18.80 -42.53
C THR A 490 14.78 18.15 -42.72
N ILE A 491 15.70 18.80 -43.43
CA ILE A 491 17.09 18.32 -43.55
C ILE A 491 17.80 18.39 -42.19
N GLU A 492 17.61 19.47 -41.44
CA GLU A 492 18.17 19.60 -40.09
C GLU A 492 17.62 18.53 -39.16
N ASP A 493 16.31 18.31 -39.13
CA ASP A 493 15.70 17.27 -38.29
C ASP A 493 16.11 15.85 -38.73
N PHE A 494 16.19 15.58 -40.04
CA PHE A 494 16.65 14.29 -40.53
C PHE A 494 18.11 14.03 -40.12
N ALA A 495 18.99 15.01 -40.36
CA ALA A 495 20.39 14.88 -39.99
C ALA A 495 20.57 14.73 -38.47
N LYS A 496 19.74 15.42 -37.67
CA LYS A 496 19.71 15.27 -36.21
C LYS A 496 19.34 13.83 -35.85
N ALA A 497 18.22 13.31 -36.36
CA ALA A 497 17.78 11.94 -36.11
C ALA A 497 18.86 10.90 -36.46
N MET A 498 19.62 11.14 -37.53
CA MET A 498 20.68 10.24 -37.95
C MET A 498 21.89 10.20 -37.01
N VAL A 499 22.12 11.23 -36.19
CA VAL A 499 23.32 11.31 -35.33
C VAL A 499 23.06 11.09 -33.85
N VAL A 500 21.79 11.17 -33.40
CA VAL A 500 21.45 10.92 -31.99
C VAL A 500 21.59 9.45 -31.63
N SER A 501 21.13 8.53 -32.48
CA SER A 501 21.38 7.10 -32.31
C SER A 501 22.76 6.69 -32.81
N ARG A 502 23.45 5.87 -32.02
CA ARG A 502 24.67 5.18 -32.45
C ARG A 502 24.42 4.31 -33.68
N VAL A 503 23.32 3.55 -33.68
CA VAL A 503 22.91 2.67 -34.77
C VAL A 503 22.73 3.43 -36.09
N PHE A 504 21.99 4.54 -36.08
CA PHE A 504 21.84 5.36 -37.30
C PHE A 504 23.14 6.05 -37.71
N LYS A 505 23.91 6.56 -36.75
CA LYS A 505 25.18 7.27 -37.03
C LYS A 505 26.20 6.38 -37.73
N GLU A 506 26.29 5.13 -37.31
CA GLU A 506 27.16 4.11 -37.93
C GLU A 506 26.63 3.61 -39.29
N SER A 507 25.40 3.99 -39.62
CA SER A 507 24.72 3.60 -40.86
C SER A 507 24.55 4.73 -41.86
N ILE A 508 24.93 5.98 -41.52
CA ILE A 508 24.71 7.17 -42.37
C ILE A 508 25.18 6.93 -43.79
N ALA A 509 26.42 6.48 -44.00
CA ALA A 509 26.93 6.33 -45.35
C ALA A 509 26.17 5.26 -46.15
N SER A 510 25.85 4.14 -45.51
CA SER A 510 25.12 3.02 -46.12
C SER A 510 23.70 3.42 -46.51
N ILE A 511 22.94 4.01 -45.58
CA ILE A 511 21.57 4.48 -45.81
C ILE A 511 21.52 5.51 -46.94
N PHE A 512 22.32 6.57 -46.88
CA PHE A 512 22.24 7.62 -47.89
C PHE A 512 22.78 7.21 -49.26
N ASN A 513 23.78 6.32 -49.33
CA ASN A 513 24.23 5.75 -50.59
C ASN A 513 23.14 4.87 -51.24
N ASN A 514 22.34 4.18 -50.43
CA ASN A 514 21.17 3.44 -50.93
C ASN A 514 20.10 4.40 -51.46
N ILE A 515 19.79 5.48 -50.73
CA ILE A 515 18.81 6.51 -51.16
C ILE A 515 19.15 7.09 -52.53
N ILE A 516 20.42 7.43 -52.78
CA ILE A 516 20.83 8.05 -54.06
C ILE A 516 21.19 7.03 -55.15
N GLY A 517 21.38 5.75 -54.78
CA GLY A 517 21.72 4.66 -55.69
C GLY A 517 23.17 4.65 -56.19
N TYR A 518 24.09 5.36 -55.52
CA TYR A 518 25.54 5.33 -55.82
C TYR A 518 26.38 5.74 -54.60
N GLU A 519 27.68 5.41 -54.63
CA GLU A 519 28.61 5.71 -53.53
C GLU A 519 29.03 7.19 -53.55
N PHE A 520 28.59 7.95 -52.55
CA PHE A 520 28.95 9.36 -52.32
C PHE A 520 29.40 9.61 -50.87
N PHE A 521 28.66 9.05 -49.92
CA PHE A 521 28.91 9.18 -48.49
C PHE A 521 29.99 8.19 -48.05
N ASN A 522 30.93 8.63 -47.21
CA ASN A 522 31.98 7.79 -46.63
C ASN A 522 31.77 7.64 -45.13
N GLN A 523 31.73 6.40 -44.63
CA GLN A 523 31.44 6.12 -43.23
C GLN A 523 32.46 6.74 -42.26
N ALA A 524 33.72 6.89 -42.68
CA ALA A 524 34.77 7.52 -41.87
C ALA A 524 34.50 9.00 -41.55
N ASP A 525 33.60 9.65 -42.28
CA ASP A 525 33.18 11.03 -42.01
C ASP A 525 32.20 11.13 -40.82
N TYR A 526 31.62 9.99 -40.41
CA TYR A 526 30.52 9.92 -39.46
C TYR A 526 30.85 9.07 -38.23
N SER A 527 31.71 8.07 -38.37
CA SER A 527 32.11 7.15 -37.30
C SER A 527 33.04 7.80 -36.26
N ASP A 528 33.26 7.10 -35.14
CA ASP A 528 34.26 7.46 -34.13
C ASP A 528 35.62 7.82 -34.79
N PRO A 529 36.29 8.91 -34.37
CA PRO A 529 36.05 9.74 -33.17
C PRO A 529 35.16 10.96 -33.38
N LYS A 530 34.38 11.03 -34.45
CA LYS A 530 33.52 12.20 -34.71
C LYS A 530 32.44 12.36 -33.66
N THR A 531 32.28 13.57 -33.14
CA THR A 531 31.15 13.88 -32.24
C THR A 531 29.84 13.87 -33.03
N ARG A 532 28.70 13.78 -32.33
CA ARG A 532 27.37 13.88 -32.96
C ARG A 532 27.23 15.19 -33.75
N LYS A 533 27.70 16.31 -33.17
CA LYS A 533 27.69 17.63 -33.83
C LYS A 533 28.53 17.70 -35.10
N GLU A 534 29.73 17.10 -35.09
CA GLU A 534 30.59 17.06 -36.28
C GLU A 534 29.94 16.25 -37.40
N ALA A 535 29.45 15.04 -37.08
CA ALA A 535 28.76 14.17 -38.04
C ALA A 535 27.53 14.87 -38.63
N TYR A 536 26.74 15.56 -37.80
CA TYR A 536 25.57 16.34 -38.22
C TYR A 536 25.94 17.44 -39.22
N ASN A 537 26.93 18.27 -38.92
CA ASN A 537 27.32 19.39 -39.78
C ASN A 537 27.80 18.88 -41.15
N ILE A 538 28.51 17.75 -41.16
CA ILE A 538 28.95 17.09 -42.40
C ILE A 538 27.73 16.58 -43.19
N LEU A 539 26.81 15.88 -42.52
CA LEU A 539 25.63 15.30 -43.15
C LEU A 539 24.73 16.37 -43.77
N VAL A 540 24.42 17.45 -43.05
CA VAL A 540 23.63 18.58 -43.56
C VAL A 540 24.29 19.20 -44.80
N ALA A 541 25.61 19.38 -44.78
CA ALA A 541 26.34 19.92 -45.92
C ALA A 541 26.27 18.97 -47.14
N GLN A 542 26.43 17.67 -46.92
CA GLN A 542 26.39 16.66 -47.97
C GLN A 542 24.99 16.51 -48.59
N ILE A 543 23.92 16.49 -47.78
CA ILE A 543 22.53 16.46 -48.26
C ILE A 543 22.23 17.69 -49.12
N ASN A 544 22.65 18.88 -48.69
CA ASN A 544 22.45 20.11 -49.46
C ASN A 544 23.18 20.09 -50.81
N VAL A 545 24.39 19.53 -50.86
CA VAL A 545 25.11 19.35 -52.13
C VAL A 545 24.36 18.41 -53.06
N ILE A 546 23.85 17.28 -52.56
CA ILE A 546 23.07 16.32 -53.36
C ILE A 546 21.78 16.95 -53.87
N LYS A 547 21.06 17.69 -53.02
CA LYS A 547 19.85 18.44 -53.41
C LYS A 547 20.09 19.44 -54.54
N MET A 548 21.31 19.98 -54.68
CA MET A 548 21.69 20.83 -55.81
C MET A 548 22.05 20.04 -57.09
N ILE A 549 22.49 18.78 -56.95
CA ILE A 549 22.92 17.93 -58.06
C ILE A 549 21.73 17.19 -58.70
N LEU A 550 20.78 16.71 -57.88
CA LEU A 550 19.55 16.04 -58.30
C LEU A 550 18.52 17.03 -58.84
#